data_AF-A0A231HCC6-F1
#
_entry.id   AF-A0A231HCC6-F1
#
_cell.length_a   1.000
_cell.length_b   1.000
_cell.length_c   1.000
_cell.angle_alpha   90.00
_cell.angle_beta   90.00
_cell.angle_gamma   90.00
#
_symmetry.space_group_name_H-M   'P 1'
#
loop_
_entity.id
_entity.type
_entity.pdbx_description
1 polymer ?
#
loop_
_entity_poly.entity_id
_entity_poly.type
_entity_poly.pdbx_seq_one_letter_code
_entity_poly.pdbx_strand_id
1 'polypeptide(L)'
;MPIVLGLPALDANSKGFVDAFNSVPTDGLNQAVDRLSVIIATRAEIAFGDKPGALTYEKSPKHGKNQRGNAAPEPTHGQETLEESVLIKPTTSRRVGFDPDTGEFDVFDETYPESGIYHGHQRSWDQLSPDMQNALVNAGIVDRKGRPR
;
A
#
# COMPACT_ATOMS: atom_id res chain seq x y z
N MET A 1 -33.86 -13.62 -72.09
CA MET A 1 -34.80 -12.98 -71.15
C MET A 1 -34.74 -13.77 -69.84
N PRO A 2 -34.60 -13.13 -68.67
CA PRO A 2 -33.47 -13.34 -67.76
C PRO A 2 -33.55 -14.58 -66.85
N ILE A 3 -32.38 -15.16 -66.55
CA ILE A 3 -32.19 -16.10 -65.44
C ILE A 3 -31.92 -15.26 -64.20
N VAL A 4 -32.85 -15.28 -63.24
CA VAL A 4 -32.70 -14.66 -61.91
C VAL A 4 -31.86 -15.62 -61.06
N LEU A 5 -30.60 -15.27 -60.81
CA LEU A 5 -29.78 -15.93 -59.80
C LEU A 5 -30.20 -15.40 -58.43
N GLY A 6 -30.97 -16.21 -57.69
CA GLY A 6 -31.33 -15.94 -56.30
C GLY A 6 -30.09 -15.92 -55.41
N LEU A 7 -29.89 -14.82 -54.69
CA LEU A 7 -28.97 -14.75 -53.55
C LEU A 7 -29.60 -15.55 -52.38
N PRO A 8 -28.86 -16.44 -51.70
CA PRO A 8 -29.36 -17.00 -50.45
C PRO A 8 -29.45 -15.88 -49.41
N ALA A 9 -30.63 -15.77 -48.79
CA ALA A 9 -30.86 -14.86 -47.67
C ALA A 9 -29.87 -15.18 -46.54
N LEU A 10 -29.14 -14.16 -46.10
CA LEU A 10 -28.30 -14.24 -44.91
C LEU A 10 -29.23 -14.40 -43.70
N ASP A 11 -29.21 -15.57 -43.07
CA ASP A 11 -29.93 -15.84 -41.83
C ASP A 11 -29.41 -14.89 -40.74
N ALA A 12 -30.26 -13.95 -40.32
CA ALA A 12 -29.97 -12.92 -39.34
C ALA A 12 -30.00 -13.43 -37.89
N ASN A 13 -29.60 -14.69 -37.68
CA ASN A 13 -29.53 -15.29 -36.35
C ASN A 13 -28.15 -15.87 -36.03
N SER A 14 -27.08 -15.23 -36.49
CA SER A 14 -25.73 -15.54 -36.01
C SER A 14 -25.46 -14.83 -34.67
N LYS A 15 -25.68 -15.54 -33.57
CA LYS A 15 -25.21 -15.18 -32.22
C LYS A 15 -23.68 -15.08 -32.11
N GLY A 16 -22.92 -15.23 -33.19
CA GLY A 16 -21.46 -15.29 -33.19
C GLY A 16 -20.75 -13.94 -33.12
N PHE A 17 -21.41 -12.81 -33.42
CA PHE A 17 -20.74 -11.51 -33.42
C PHE A 17 -20.60 -10.89 -32.01
N VAL A 18 -21.56 -11.12 -31.12
CA VAL A 18 -21.56 -10.56 -29.76
C VAL A 18 -20.66 -11.33 -28.79
N ASP A 19 -20.45 -12.64 -29.00
CA ASP A 19 -19.60 -13.46 -28.14
C ASP A 19 -18.09 -13.20 -28.37
N ALA A 20 -17.71 -12.68 -29.54
CA ALA A 20 -16.31 -12.37 -29.87
C ALA A 20 -15.76 -11.13 -29.14
N PHE A 21 -16.61 -10.16 -28.79
CA PHE A 21 -16.19 -8.96 -28.04
C PHE A 21 -16.03 -9.23 -26.54
N ASN A 22 -16.83 -10.13 -25.97
CA ASN A 22 -16.75 -10.50 -24.55
C ASN A 22 -15.66 -11.55 -24.24
N SER A 23 -15.02 -12.12 -25.27
CA SER A 23 -13.93 -13.09 -25.14
C SER A 23 -12.54 -12.46 -25.37
N VAL A 24 -12.45 -11.14 -25.54
CA VAL A 24 -11.16 -10.43 -25.60
C VAL A 24 -10.48 -10.54 -24.23
N PRO A 25 -9.29 -11.18 -24.13
CA PRO A 25 -8.59 -11.32 -22.86
C PRO A 25 -8.20 -9.94 -22.31
N THR A 26 -8.89 -9.46 -21.29
CA THR A 26 -8.60 -8.19 -20.63
C THR A 26 -7.43 -8.29 -19.66
N ASP A 27 -6.96 -9.51 -19.37
CA ASP A 27 -5.85 -9.77 -18.44
C ASP A 27 -4.57 -9.01 -18.80
N GLY A 28 -4.30 -8.83 -20.10
CA GLY A 28 -3.16 -8.03 -20.56
C GLY A 28 -3.33 -6.54 -20.33
N LEU A 29 -4.56 -6.03 -20.49
CA LEU A 29 -4.89 -4.62 -20.26
C LEU A 29 -4.92 -4.32 -18.76
N ASN A 30 -5.49 -5.20 -17.94
CA ASN A 30 -5.51 -5.07 -16.49
C ASN A 30 -4.10 -5.11 -15.91
N GLN A 31 -3.26 -6.05 -16.33
CA GLN A 31 -1.85 -6.07 -15.92
C GLN A 31 -1.07 -4.82 -16.38
N ALA A 32 -1.38 -4.29 -17.56
CA ALA A 32 -0.76 -3.05 -18.04
C ALA A 32 -1.20 -1.85 -17.21
N VAL A 33 -2.48 -1.76 -16.83
CA VAL A 33 -3.02 -0.73 -15.94
C VAL A 33 -2.41 -0.85 -14.54
N ASP A 34 -2.32 -2.06 -13.98
CA ASP A 34 -1.70 -2.28 -12.67
C ASP A 34 -0.23 -1.87 -12.66
N ARG A 35 0.53 -2.26 -13.69
CA ARG A 35 1.95 -1.85 -13.84
C ARG A 35 2.08 -0.34 -14.02
N LEU A 36 1.19 0.29 -14.78
CA LEU A 36 1.21 1.74 -14.98
C LEU A 36 0.83 2.47 -13.69
N SER A 37 -0.08 1.92 -12.89
CA SER A 37 -0.47 2.46 -11.58
C SER A 37 0.70 2.44 -10.61
N VAL A 38 1.45 1.33 -10.57
CA VAL A 38 2.69 1.22 -9.78
C VAL A 38 3.73 2.22 -10.28
N ILE A 39 3.96 2.32 -11.59
CA ILE A 39 4.94 3.27 -12.15
C ILE A 39 4.54 4.73 -11.90
N ILE A 40 3.26 5.07 -11.96
CA ILE A 40 2.75 6.42 -11.65
C ILE A 40 2.90 6.70 -10.16
N ALA A 41 2.60 5.76 -9.27
CA ALA A 41 2.82 5.91 -7.83
C ALA A 41 4.32 6.10 -7.51
N THR A 42 5.19 5.27 -8.07
CA THR A 42 6.65 5.39 -7.89
C THR A 42 7.21 6.66 -8.54
N ARG A 43 6.66 7.11 -9.69
CA ARG A 43 7.07 8.40 -10.30
C ARG A 43 6.55 9.60 -9.53
N ALA A 44 5.36 9.53 -8.93
CA ALA A 44 4.91 10.53 -7.99
C ALA A 44 5.91 10.61 -6.84
N GLU A 45 6.23 9.48 -6.19
CA GLU A 45 7.22 9.41 -5.11
C GLU A 45 8.59 10.00 -5.50
N ILE A 46 9.08 9.77 -6.73
CA ILE A 46 10.39 10.26 -7.20
C ILE A 46 10.35 11.73 -7.69
N ALA A 47 9.25 12.20 -8.28
CA ALA A 47 9.15 13.56 -8.82
C ALA A 47 8.83 14.61 -7.73
N PHE A 48 8.33 14.19 -6.56
CA PHE A 48 8.08 15.05 -5.42
C PHE A 48 9.33 15.22 -4.54
N GLY A 49 10.41 15.76 -5.12
CA GLY A 49 11.57 16.30 -4.40
C GLY A 49 11.30 17.59 -3.62
N ASP A 50 10.05 17.82 -3.21
CA ASP A 50 9.60 18.87 -2.28
C ASP A 50 8.25 18.38 -1.68
N LYS A 51 8.27 17.91 -0.42
CA LYS A 51 7.24 17.05 0.23
C LYS A 51 5.83 17.69 0.24
N PRO A 52 4.82 17.20 -0.52
CA PRO A 52 3.43 17.52 -0.25
C PRO A 52 2.89 16.57 0.83
N GLY A 53 2.51 17.09 2.00
CA GLY A 53 1.93 16.27 3.08
C GLY A 53 2.94 15.61 4.02
N ALA A 54 3.96 16.36 4.45
CA ALA A 54 4.93 15.90 5.44
C ALA A 54 4.22 15.37 6.70
N LEU A 55 4.34 14.06 6.95
CA LEU A 55 3.86 13.46 8.18
C LEU A 55 4.63 14.08 9.35
N THR A 56 3.92 14.46 10.40
CA THR A 56 4.51 15.08 11.59
C THR A 56 4.35 14.13 12.76
N TYR A 57 5.47 13.81 13.41
CA TYR A 57 5.49 13.03 14.63
C TYR A 57 5.32 13.94 15.84
N GLU A 58 4.30 13.66 16.65
CA GLU A 58 4.07 14.28 17.95
C GLU A 58 4.11 13.22 19.04
N LYS A 59 4.93 13.51 20.07
CA LYS A 59 5.02 12.67 21.26
C LYS A 59 3.72 12.68 22.01
N SER A 60 3.23 11.49 22.34
CA SER A 60 2.02 11.36 23.17
C SER A 60 2.40 11.59 24.64
N PRO A 61 1.71 12.48 25.38
CA PRO A 61 2.00 12.74 26.80
C PRO A 61 1.92 11.50 27.71
N LYS A 62 1.28 10.42 27.21
CA LYS A 62 1.07 9.16 27.93
C LYS A 62 2.28 8.23 27.87
N HIS A 63 3.13 8.39 26.86
CA HIS A 63 4.31 7.57 26.67
C HIS A 63 5.55 8.32 27.19
N GLY A 64 6.59 7.58 27.53
CA GLY A 64 7.85 8.16 27.97
C GLY A 64 9.00 7.29 27.49
N LYS A 65 10.24 7.76 27.66
CA LYS A 65 11.45 7.08 27.17
C LYS A 65 11.64 5.65 27.68
N ASN A 66 11.07 5.34 28.84
CA ASN A 66 11.19 4.02 29.47
C ASN A 66 9.81 3.37 29.55
N GLN A 67 9.78 2.05 29.45
CA GLN A 67 8.56 1.27 29.69
C GLN A 67 7.99 1.60 31.08
N ARG A 68 6.69 1.95 31.13
CA ARG A 68 5.96 2.23 32.37
C ARG A 68 4.71 1.38 32.45
N GLY A 69 4.81 0.22 33.10
CA GLY A 69 3.74 -0.78 33.15
C GLY A 69 3.38 -1.27 31.75
N ASN A 70 2.11 -1.10 31.36
CA ASN A 70 1.61 -1.46 30.02
C ASN A 70 1.83 -0.36 28.95
N ALA A 71 2.35 0.81 29.34
CA ALA A 71 2.71 1.85 28.37
C ALA A 71 4.04 1.49 27.71
N ALA A 72 3.98 1.15 26.43
CA ALA A 72 5.17 0.93 25.60
C ALA A 72 6.01 2.23 25.49
N PRO A 73 7.33 2.12 25.33
CA PRO A 73 8.19 3.28 25.11
C PRO A 73 7.82 4.05 23.84
N GLU A 74 8.22 5.33 23.80
CA GLU A 74 8.18 6.13 22.57
C GLU A 74 9.27 5.71 21.58
N PRO A 75 9.02 5.79 20.27
CA PRO A 75 10.05 5.67 19.24
C PRO A 75 11.29 6.53 19.55
N THR A 76 12.50 5.96 19.42
CA THR A 76 13.73 6.71 19.64
C THR A 76 13.93 7.79 18.57
N HIS A 77 13.73 7.43 17.29
CA HIS A 77 13.81 8.33 16.13
C HIS A 77 12.42 8.52 15.49
N GLY A 78 11.45 9.01 16.26
CA GLY A 78 10.03 8.96 15.87
C GLY A 78 9.66 9.70 14.58
N GLN A 79 10.31 10.82 14.26
CA GLN A 79 10.03 11.54 13.01
C GLN A 79 10.66 10.81 11.81
N GLU A 80 11.92 10.40 11.96
CA GLU A 80 12.67 9.68 10.92
C GLU A 80 11.99 8.34 10.59
N THR A 81 11.67 7.54 11.61
CA THR A 81 10.97 6.26 11.44
C THR A 81 9.56 6.44 10.88
N LEU A 82 8.87 7.56 11.17
CA LEU A 82 7.56 7.86 10.57
C LEU A 82 7.69 8.18 9.08
N GLU A 83 8.71 8.94 8.67
CA GLU A 83 8.96 9.28 7.27
C GLU A 83 9.27 8.04 6.42
N GLU A 84 9.94 7.05 7.01
CA GLU A 84 10.28 5.77 6.35
C GLU A 84 9.23 4.66 6.58
N SER A 85 8.17 4.95 7.35
CA SER A 85 7.13 3.97 7.67
C SER A 85 6.22 3.65 6.48
N VAL A 86 5.60 2.47 6.53
CA VAL A 86 4.66 2.01 5.51
C VAL A 86 3.23 1.91 6.06
N LEU A 87 2.23 2.13 5.19
CA LEU A 87 0.84 1.86 5.53
C LEU A 87 0.64 0.36 5.76
N ILE A 88 -0.11 0.02 6.80
CA ILE A 88 -0.44 -1.39 7.10
C ILE A 88 -1.35 -1.96 6.01
N LYS A 89 -2.34 -1.17 5.56
CA LYS A 89 -3.27 -1.51 4.47
C LYS A 89 -3.98 -0.25 3.94
N PRO A 90 -4.58 -0.26 2.73
CA PRO A 90 -5.22 0.91 2.13
C PRO A 90 -6.42 1.49 2.90
N THR A 91 -7.00 0.74 3.85
CA THR A 91 -8.22 1.11 4.58
C THR A 91 -7.95 1.75 5.95
N THR A 92 -6.70 2.06 6.28
CA THR A 92 -6.32 2.70 7.53
C THR A 92 -5.19 3.70 7.30
N SER A 93 -5.16 4.79 8.07
CA SER A 93 -4.00 5.68 8.12
C SER A 93 -2.86 5.11 8.98
N ARG A 94 -3.11 4.03 9.74
CA ARG A 94 -2.11 3.43 10.63
C ARG A 94 -0.90 2.91 9.86
N ARG A 95 0.29 3.23 10.38
CA ARG A 95 1.59 2.92 9.77
C ARG A 95 2.44 2.07 10.70
N VAL A 96 3.42 1.40 10.12
CA VAL A 96 4.45 0.65 10.84
C VAL A 96 5.81 0.95 10.23
N GLY A 97 6.82 1.17 11.08
CA GLY A 97 8.20 1.45 10.68
C GLY A 97 9.19 0.59 11.44
N PHE A 98 10.43 0.59 10.96
CA PHE A 98 11.58 -0.05 11.59
C PHE A 98 12.70 0.98 11.64
N ASP A 99 13.27 1.17 12.82
CA ASP A 99 14.43 2.04 13.03
C ASP A 99 15.71 1.19 12.87
N PRO A 100 16.53 1.40 11.83
CA PRO A 100 17.74 0.61 11.61
C PRO A 100 18.85 0.90 12.60
N ASP A 101 18.87 2.07 13.24
CA ASP A 101 19.92 2.46 14.19
C ASP A 101 19.72 1.79 15.55
N THR A 102 18.46 1.60 15.95
CA THR A 102 18.10 0.99 17.25
C THR A 102 17.59 -0.44 17.14
N GLY A 103 17.09 -0.85 15.97
CA GLY A 103 16.40 -2.12 15.76
C GLY A 103 14.95 -2.13 16.27
N GLU A 104 14.39 -0.96 16.59
CA GLU A 104 13.03 -0.80 17.10
C GLU A 104 11.99 -0.99 15.99
N PHE A 105 10.84 -1.56 16.34
CA PHE A 105 9.65 -1.50 15.49
C PHE A 105 8.67 -0.51 16.09
N ASP A 106 8.17 0.41 15.29
CA ASP A 106 7.28 1.46 15.74
C ASP A 106 5.95 1.41 15.00
N VAL A 107 4.87 1.50 15.77
CA VAL A 107 3.51 1.59 15.23
C VAL A 107 3.02 3.01 15.41
N PHE A 108 2.59 3.62 14.31
CA PHE A 108 2.13 5.01 14.25
C PHE A 108 0.63 5.06 14.00
N ASP A 109 -0.06 5.76 14.89
CA ASP A 109 -1.49 6.05 14.82
C ASP A 109 -1.67 7.55 14.56
N GLU A 110 -2.54 7.89 13.62
CA GLU A 110 -2.84 9.28 13.32
C GLU A 110 -3.63 9.90 14.48
N THR A 111 -3.18 11.04 14.98
CA THR A 111 -3.77 11.73 16.14
C THR A 111 -5.14 12.32 15.80
N TYR A 112 -5.28 12.90 14.61
CA TYR A 112 -6.53 13.42 14.08
C TYR A 112 -6.71 12.96 12.62
N PRO A 113 -7.91 12.56 12.19
CA PRO A 113 -8.14 12.12 10.81
C PRO A 113 -7.67 13.17 9.79
N GLU A 114 -6.90 12.73 8.80
CA GLU A 114 -6.41 13.57 7.68
C GLU A 114 -5.54 14.76 8.09
N SER A 115 -4.99 14.74 9.31
CA SER A 115 -4.12 15.81 9.81
C SER A 115 -2.67 15.66 9.38
N GLY A 116 -2.25 14.42 9.06
CA GLY A 116 -0.83 14.12 8.88
C GLY A 116 -0.03 14.11 10.20
N ILE A 117 -0.69 14.28 11.36
CA ILE A 117 -0.05 14.25 12.68
C ILE A 117 -0.19 12.84 13.26
N TYR A 118 0.93 12.23 13.65
CA TYR A 118 0.99 10.87 14.15
C TYR A 118 1.66 10.82 15.52
N HIS A 119 1.21 9.90 16.35
CA HIS A 119 1.96 9.47 17.53
C HIS A 119 2.34 8.00 17.37
N GLY A 120 3.43 7.61 18.01
CA GLY A 120 4.04 6.29 17.84
C GLY A 120 4.32 5.61 19.16
N HIS A 121 4.40 4.29 19.11
CA HIS A 121 4.84 3.47 20.22
C HIS A 121 5.65 2.27 19.74
N GLN A 122 6.68 1.92 20.51
CA GLN A 122 7.52 0.77 20.22
C GLN A 122 6.76 -0.55 20.41
N ARG A 123 7.11 -1.54 19.60
CA ARG A 123 6.68 -2.94 19.69
C ARG A 123 7.85 -3.86 19.44
N SER A 124 7.81 -5.04 20.04
CA SER A 124 8.66 -6.14 19.57
C SER A 124 8.03 -6.82 18.35
N TRP A 125 8.84 -7.51 17.55
CA TRP A 125 8.38 -8.20 16.34
C TRP A 125 7.20 -9.14 16.61
N ASP A 126 7.22 -9.87 17.72
CA ASP A 126 6.18 -10.82 18.16
C ASP A 126 4.89 -10.14 18.65
N GLN A 127 4.94 -8.84 18.95
CA GLN A 127 3.77 -8.04 19.32
C GLN A 127 3.11 -7.37 18.11
N LEU A 128 3.76 -7.34 16.96
CA LEU A 128 3.16 -6.85 15.72
C LEU A 128 2.07 -7.82 15.23
N SER A 129 1.00 -7.27 14.67
CA SER A 129 0.00 -8.09 14.01
C SER A 129 0.58 -8.71 12.72
N PRO A 130 0.00 -9.81 12.21
CA PRO A 130 0.41 -10.38 10.93
C PRO A 130 0.37 -9.37 9.78
N ASP A 131 -0.61 -8.47 9.75
CA ASP A 131 -0.71 -7.41 8.73
C ASP A 131 0.48 -6.44 8.81
N MET A 132 0.88 -6.03 10.02
CA MET A 132 2.05 -5.16 10.23
C MET A 132 3.35 -5.85 9.82
N GLN A 133 3.54 -7.11 10.23
CA GLN A 133 4.70 -7.91 9.84
C GLN A 133 4.78 -8.05 8.31
N ASN A 134 3.66 -8.37 7.67
CA ASN A 134 3.59 -8.52 6.22
C ASN A 134 3.85 -7.20 5.50
N ALA A 135 3.36 -6.05 6.01
CA ALA A 135 3.62 -4.75 5.43
C ALA A 135 5.13 -4.46 5.36
N LEU A 136 5.87 -4.67 6.46
CA LEU A 136 7.32 -4.49 6.51
C LEU A 136 8.07 -5.47 5.60
N VAL A 137 7.65 -6.75 5.56
CA VAL A 137 8.27 -7.77 4.70
C VAL A 137 8.03 -7.50 3.22
N ASN A 138 6.82 -7.09 2.84
CA ASN A 138 6.46 -6.79 1.46
C ASN A 138 7.12 -5.51 0.96
N ALA A 139 7.33 -4.53 1.85
CA ALA A 139 8.12 -3.33 1.57
C ALA A 139 9.63 -3.61 1.45
N GLY A 140 10.09 -4.81 1.83
CA GLY A 140 11.50 -5.19 1.76
C GLY A 140 12.37 -4.60 2.87
N ILE A 141 11.77 -4.03 3.91
CA ILE A 141 12.48 -3.42 5.05
C ILE A 141 13.11 -4.50 5.94
N VAL A 142 12.36 -5.60 6.16
CA VAL A 142 12.83 -6.74 6.97
C VAL A 142 12.54 -8.08 6.29
N ASP A 143 13.20 -9.13 6.77
CA ASP A 143 12.90 -10.51 6.43
C ASP A 143 11.72 -11.08 7.23
N ARG A 144 11.30 -12.31 6.93
CA ARG A 144 10.17 -12.97 7.62
C ARG A 144 10.40 -13.24 9.10
N LYS A 145 11.61 -13.00 9.62
CA LYS A 145 11.97 -13.14 11.02
C LYS A 145 12.13 -11.78 11.71
N GLY A 146 11.78 -10.68 11.05
CA GLY A 146 11.95 -9.33 11.58
C GLY A 146 13.41 -8.88 11.65
N ARG A 147 14.27 -9.40 10.77
CA ARG A 147 15.67 -8.95 10.68
C ARG A 147 15.82 -7.98 9.50
N PRO A 148 16.63 -6.91 9.62
CA PRO A 148 16.86 -5.99 8.51
C PRO A 148 17.38 -6.73 7.28
N ARG A 149 16.96 -6.27 6.09
CA ARG A 149 17.42 -6.80 4.80
C ARG A 149 18.62 -6.06 4.23
#